data_AF-A0A074WJC8-F1
#
_entry.id   AF-A0A074WJC8-F1
#
_cell.length_a   1.000
_cell.length_b   1.000
_cell.length_c   1.000
_cell.angle_alpha   90.00
_cell.angle_beta   90.00
_cell.angle_gamma   90.00
#
_symmetry.space_group_name_H-M   'P 1'
#
loop_
_entity.id
_entity.type
_entity.pdbx_description
1 polymer ?
#
loop_
_entity_poly.entity_id
_entity_poly.type
_entity_poly.pdbx_seq_one_letter_code
_entity_poly.pdbx_strand_id
1 'polypeptide(L)'
;MAPTIMSCAIRRDGSLVKTKSIIGRGVDGFVLHSNGEATVLKIPRLYGDFFPDGTMKPEADNEYANDLSSEQAIYERLNGVPGVARYLGATGDGLLLEYYKNGSLEDYMEKTSPPEWSQKRDWILQIMDVYAACHAKRVLVYDIALRNLLLADDYTIRAIEFANSGLYPLDSTGELKDGDGYTSMMDTLHVTNIIYSLCTWKKFQTDCIQMSEWPKAEELPSTSGVPLGSVIARSWSRQFKTLYELRHAVVSSFPVEPASSWS
;
A
#
# COMPACT_ATOMS: atom_id res chain seq x y z
N MET A 1 14.82 -42.25 4.77
CA MET A 1 14.34 -40.85 4.79
C MET A 1 15.47 -40.00 4.22
N ALA A 2 15.21 -39.27 3.13
CA ALA A 2 16.18 -38.28 2.67
C ALA A 2 16.33 -37.20 3.76
N PRO A 3 17.55 -36.68 4.00
CA PRO A 3 17.72 -35.61 4.96
C PRO A 3 16.84 -34.41 4.60
N THR A 4 16.08 -33.91 5.59
CA THR A 4 15.20 -32.76 5.41
C THR A 4 16.05 -31.50 5.34
N ILE A 5 16.14 -30.90 4.16
CA ILE A 5 16.67 -29.56 3.97
C ILE A 5 15.64 -28.59 4.53
N MET A 6 16.06 -27.70 5.44
CA MET A 6 15.20 -26.66 5.99
C MET A 6 15.55 -25.31 5.40
N SER A 7 14.61 -24.67 4.71
CA SER A 7 14.77 -23.32 4.18
C SER A 7 14.63 -22.27 5.29
N CYS A 8 15.48 -21.26 5.27
CA CYS A 8 15.53 -20.17 6.24
C CYS A 8 15.73 -18.82 5.55
N ALA A 9 15.29 -17.73 6.18
CA ALA A 9 15.54 -16.39 5.66
C ALA A 9 16.99 -15.95 5.96
N ILE A 10 17.65 -15.35 4.97
CA ILE A 10 19.04 -14.87 5.08
C ILE A 10 19.16 -13.40 4.63
N ARG A 11 20.23 -12.74 5.06
CA ARG A 11 20.66 -11.41 4.56
C ARG A 11 21.54 -11.57 3.33
N ARG A 12 21.90 -10.45 2.69
CA ARG A 12 22.78 -10.41 1.52
C ARG A 12 24.18 -10.96 1.80
N ASP A 13 24.69 -10.78 3.01
CA ASP A 13 25.98 -11.34 3.45
C ASP A 13 25.91 -12.85 3.77
N GLY A 14 24.74 -13.47 3.58
CA GLY A 14 24.49 -14.88 3.89
C GLY A 14 24.22 -15.13 5.37
N SER A 15 24.15 -14.12 6.24
CA SER A 15 23.83 -14.34 7.65
C SER A 15 22.34 -14.62 7.87
N LEU A 16 22.03 -15.37 8.93
CA LEU A 16 20.66 -15.77 9.26
C LEU A 16 19.81 -14.60 9.75
N VAL A 17 18.59 -14.51 9.23
CA VAL A 17 17.55 -13.64 9.78
C VAL A 17 16.85 -14.38 10.92
N LYS A 18 16.81 -13.76 12.10
CA LYS A 18 16.08 -14.33 13.24
C LYS A 18 14.59 -14.30 12.95
N THR A 19 13.91 -15.45 12.91
CA THR A 19 12.48 -15.55 12.60
C THR A 19 11.61 -14.59 13.44
N LYS A 20 11.95 -14.41 14.72
CA LYS A 20 11.23 -13.54 15.65
C LYS A 20 11.30 -12.03 15.32
N SER A 21 12.27 -11.60 14.50
CA SER A 21 12.34 -10.20 14.07
C SER A 21 11.53 -9.94 12.81
N ILE A 22 11.08 -10.98 12.09
CA ILE A 22 10.27 -10.83 10.88
C ILE A 22 8.85 -10.48 11.30
N ILE A 23 8.42 -9.27 10.98
CA ILE A 23 7.05 -8.79 11.24
C ILE A 23 6.20 -8.72 9.98
N GLY A 24 6.81 -8.81 8.79
CA GLY A 24 6.14 -8.82 7.51
C GLY A 24 6.87 -9.70 6.51
N ARG A 25 6.10 -10.39 5.66
CA ARG A 25 6.60 -11.24 4.58
C ARG A 25 5.89 -10.85 3.28
N GLY A 26 6.56 -10.04 2.48
CA GLY A 26 6.09 -9.66 1.15
C GLY A 26 6.48 -10.69 0.11
N VAL A 27 6.05 -10.46 -1.13
CA VAL A 27 6.47 -11.28 -2.28
C VAL A 27 7.97 -11.10 -2.55
N ASP A 28 8.44 -9.87 -2.37
CA ASP A 28 9.72 -9.30 -2.77
C ASP A 28 10.71 -9.11 -1.60
N GLY A 29 10.21 -9.05 -0.36
CA GLY A 29 11.06 -8.76 0.81
C GLY A 29 10.57 -9.31 2.15
N PHE A 30 11.48 -9.30 3.12
CA PHE A 30 11.16 -9.46 4.54
C PHE A 30 11.21 -8.11 5.24
N VAL A 31 10.24 -7.85 6.12
CA VAL A 31 10.24 -6.66 6.99
C VAL A 31 10.70 -7.07 8.37
N LEU A 32 11.84 -6.54 8.79
CA LEU A 32 12.47 -6.82 10.07
C LEU A 32 12.22 -5.67 11.05
N HIS A 33 11.67 -5.97 12.22
CA HIS A 33 11.59 -5.00 13.30
C HIS A 33 12.96 -4.85 13.96
N SER A 34 13.45 -3.62 14.07
CA SER A 34 14.65 -3.34 14.85
C SER A 34 14.28 -3.41 16.33
N ASN A 35 14.76 -4.44 17.05
CA ASN A 35 14.36 -4.73 18.44
C ASN A 35 14.64 -3.53 19.37
N GLY A 36 13.60 -2.73 19.65
CA GLY A 36 13.67 -1.57 20.54
C GLY A 36 13.80 -0.21 19.85
N GLU A 37 13.87 -0.16 18.51
CA GLU A 37 13.88 1.09 17.75
C GLU A 37 12.54 1.33 17.06
N ALA A 38 12.20 2.59 16.79
CA ALA A 38 11.00 2.99 16.05
C ALA A 38 11.17 2.82 14.52
N THR A 39 11.85 1.75 14.10
CA THR A 39 12.25 1.53 12.70
C THR A 39 12.06 0.07 12.28
N VAL A 40 11.86 -0.12 10.98
CA VAL A 40 11.86 -1.41 10.32
C VAL A 40 12.83 -1.41 9.15
N LEU A 41 13.44 -2.57 8.90
CA LEU A 41 14.32 -2.79 7.75
C LEU A 41 13.63 -3.75 6.78
N LYS A 42 13.27 -3.27 5.59
CA LYS A 42 12.83 -4.13 4.48
C LYS A 42 14.07 -4.63 3.75
N ILE A 43 14.29 -5.94 3.76
CA ILE A 43 15.40 -6.60 3.07
C ILE A 43 14.87 -7.45 1.90
N PRO A 44 15.68 -7.73 0.87
CA PRO A 44 15.32 -8.69 -0.17
C PRO A 44 14.92 -10.04 0.41
N ARG A 45 13.97 -10.70 -0.25
CA ARG A 45 13.52 -12.02 0.14
C ARG A 45 14.52 -13.08 -0.31
N LEU A 46 15.54 -13.29 0.51
CA LEU A 46 16.58 -14.29 0.27
C LEU A 46 16.41 -15.49 1.19
N TYR A 47 16.64 -16.67 0.64
CA TYR A 47 16.56 -17.93 1.37
C TYR A 47 17.88 -18.70 1.36
N GLY A 48 18.09 -19.50 2.40
CA GLY A 48 19.20 -20.43 2.51
C GLY A 48 18.73 -21.81 2.93
N ASP A 49 19.36 -22.83 2.36
CA ASP A 49 19.13 -24.23 2.67
C ASP A 49 20.07 -24.68 3.79
N PHE A 50 19.50 -25.17 4.90
CA PHE A 50 20.24 -25.85 5.95
C PHE A 50 20.43 -27.32 5.62
N PHE A 51 21.68 -27.75 5.62
CA PHE A 51 22.07 -29.13 5.43
C PHE A 51 22.27 -29.85 6.78
N PRO A 52 22.12 -31.18 6.82
CA PRO A 52 22.31 -31.97 8.04
C PRO A 52 23.70 -31.86 8.67
N ASP A 53 24.70 -31.49 7.86
CA ASP A 53 26.08 -31.27 8.31
C ASP A 53 26.26 -29.92 9.02
N GLY A 54 25.18 -29.15 9.17
CA GLY A 54 25.17 -27.83 9.80
C GLY A 54 25.62 -26.70 8.87
N THR A 55 25.98 -27.01 7.62
CA THR A 55 26.27 -25.98 6.62
C THR A 55 24.98 -25.35 6.10
N MET A 56 25.09 -24.09 5.68
CA MET A 56 24.01 -23.37 5.04
C MET A 56 24.52 -22.82 3.72
N LYS A 57 23.70 -22.93 2.67
CA LYS A 57 24.01 -22.35 1.36
C LYS A 57 22.84 -21.50 0.88
N PRO A 58 23.08 -20.33 0.27
CA PRO A 58 22.03 -19.56 -0.39
C PRO A 58 21.34 -20.41 -1.45
N GLU A 59 20.01 -20.30 -1.54
CA GLU A 59 19.22 -20.88 -2.63
C GLU A 59 19.61 -20.24 -3.96
N ALA A 60 19.59 -21.01 -5.05
CA ALA A 60 19.97 -20.50 -6.38
C ALA A 60 19.00 -19.42 -6.89
N ASP A 61 17.72 -19.53 -6.55
CA ASP A 61 16.67 -18.60 -6.98
C ASP A 61 16.85 -17.18 -6.42
N ASN A 62 17.71 -17.01 -5.41
CA ASN A 62 18.10 -15.69 -4.89
C ASN A 62 18.72 -14.77 -5.96
N GLU A 63 19.27 -15.31 -7.06
CA GLU A 63 19.77 -14.51 -8.17
C GLU A 63 18.66 -13.67 -8.85
N TYR A 64 17.42 -14.15 -8.79
CA TYR A 64 16.24 -13.47 -9.36
C TYR A 64 15.48 -12.64 -8.32
N ALA A 65 15.98 -12.56 -7.08
CA ALA A 65 15.34 -11.78 -6.03
C ALA A 65 15.38 -10.29 -6.35
N ASN A 66 14.32 -9.58 -6.00
CA ASN A 66 14.25 -8.14 -6.11
C ASN A 66 15.30 -7.48 -5.19
N ASP A 67 16.16 -6.64 -5.74
CA ASP A 67 17.20 -5.93 -4.99
C ASP A 67 16.68 -4.67 -4.25
N LEU A 68 15.39 -4.40 -4.36
CA LEU A 68 14.66 -3.25 -3.81
C LEU A 68 15.07 -1.89 -4.43
N SER A 69 15.86 -1.87 -5.50
CA SER A 69 16.34 -0.62 -6.12
C SER A 69 15.21 0.23 -6.70
N SER A 70 14.25 -0.40 -7.37
CA SER A 70 13.05 0.28 -7.90
C SER A 70 12.21 0.88 -6.77
N GLU A 71 11.99 0.13 -5.69
CA GLU A 71 11.25 0.61 -4.53
C GLU A 71 11.98 1.76 -3.82
N GLN A 72 13.30 1.66 -3.70
CA GLN A 72 14.16 2.71 -3.16
C GLN A 72 13.98 4.02 -3.92
N ALA A 73 14.06 3.98 -5.25
CA ALA A 73 13.91 5.17 -6.09
C ALA A 73 12.52 5.82 -5.96
N ILE A 74 11.48 5.01 -5.70
CA ILE A 74 10.13 5.51 -5.44
C ILE A 74 10.06 6.20 -4.08
N TYR A 75 10.57 5.58 -3.01
CA TYR A 75 10.64 6.22 -1.70
C TYR A 75 11.45 7.52 -1.72
N GLU A 76 12.57 7.55 -2.45
CA GLU A 76 13.36 8.77 -2.63
C GLU A 76 12.55 9.87 -3.32
N ARG A 77 11.78 9.52 -4.36
CA ARG A 77 10.90 10.47 -5.06
C ARG A 77 9.75 10.98 -4.22
N LEU A 78 9.15 10.08 -3.43
CA LEU A 78 8.01 10.34 -2.57
C LEU A 78 8.42 10.86 -1.19
N ASN A 79 9.72 11.04 -0.92
CA ASN A 79 10.19 11.48 0.38
C ASN A 79 9.55 12.82 0.78
N GLY A 80 9.01 12.87 2.00
CA GLY A 80 8.30 14.03 2.53
C GLY A 80 6.86 14.23 2.03
N VAL A 81 6.32 13.34 1.19
CA VAL A 81 4.90 13.37 0.81
C VAL A 81 4.04 12.98 2.03
N PRO A 82 3.10 13.84 2.46
CA PRO A 82 2.18 13.48 3.53
C PRO A 82 1.40 12.22 3.19
N GLY A 83 1.32 11.31 4.15
CA GLY A 83 0.61 10.04 3.97
C GLY A 83 1.46 8.90 3.41
N VAL A 84 2.71 9.13 2.97
CA VAL A 84 3.66 8.05 2.66
C VAL A 84 4.43 7.68 3.93
N ALA A 85 4.74 6.40 4.12
CA ALA A 85 5.60 5.94 5.21
C ALA A 85 6.96 6.65 5.16
N ARG A 86 7.45 7.06 6.33
CA ARG A 86 8.68 7.84 6.44
C ARG A 86 9.88 6.97 6.07
N TYR A 87 10.51 7.33 4.94
CA TYR A 87 11.76 6.74 4.48
C TYR A 87 12.95 7.36 5.20
N LEU A 88 13.79 6.51 5.80
CA LEU A 88 14.95 6.91 6.60
C LEU A 88 16.28 6.71 5.85
N GLY A 89 16.22 6.15 4.65
CA GLY A 89 17.37 5.87 3.79
C GLY A 89 17.55 4.39 3.49
N ALA A 90 18.53 4.10 2.65
CA ALA A 90 18.96 2.74 2.34
C ALA A 90 20.20 2.37 3.15
N THR A 91 20.31 1.09 3.45
CA THR A 91 21.49 0.45 4.06
C THR A 91 22.04 -0.58 3.08
N GLY A 92 23.22 -1.14 3.35
CA GLY A 92 23.76 -2.24 2.55
C GLY A 92 22.81 -3.45 2.46
N ASP A 93 21.91 -3.61 3.42
CA ASP A 93 20.99 -4.74 3.50
C ASP A 93 19.57 -4.46 2.97
N GLY A 94 19.17 -3.21 2.80
CA GLY A 94 17.81 -2.86 2.38
C GLY A 94 17.34 -1.48 2.83
N LEU A 95 16.02 -1.29 2.85
CA LEU A 95 15.35 0.00 3.06
C LEU A 95 14.98 0.20 4.53
N LEU A 96 15.42 1.31 5.12
CA LEU A 96 15.08 1.69 6.48
C LEU A 96 13.84 2.58 6.47
N LEU A 97 12.79 2.16 7.17
CA LEU A 97 11.50 2.85 7.27
C LEU A 97 11.14 3.07 8.75
N GLU A 98 10.27 4.04 9.02
CA GLU A 98 9.65 4.19 10.34
C GLU A 98 8.71 3.01 10.66
N TYR A 99 8.71 2.58 11.92
CA TYR A 99 7.80 1.55 12.41
C TYR A 99 6.47 2.15 12.88
N TYR A 100 5.36 1.55 12.46
CA TYR A 100 4.01 1.96 12.84
C TYR A 100 3.31 0.88 13.67
N LYS A 101 3.27 1.09 15.00
CA LYS A 101 2.80 0.10 15.98
C LYS A 101 1.32 -0.23 15.91
N ASN A 102 0.51 0.67 15.36
CA ASN A 102 -0.94 0.47 15.23
C ASN A 102 -1.30 -0.49 14.10
N GLY A 103 -0.32 -0.92 13.30
CA GLY A 103 -0.50 -1.90 12.24
C GLY A 103 -1.24 -1.33 11.03
N SER A 104 -1.73 -2.23 10.19
CA SER A 104 -2.47 -1.87 8.99
C SER A 104 -3.91 -1.45 9.30
N LEU A 105 -4.51 -0.67 8.40
CA LEU A 105 -5.92 -0.32 8.46
C LEU A 105 -6.80 -1.57 8.33
N GLU A 106 -6.35 -2.58 7.60
CA GLU A 106 -6.99 -3.90 7.53
C GLU A 106 -7.04 -4.58 8.91
N ASP A 107 -5.89 -4.73 9.57
CA ASP A 107 -5.78 -5.26 10.93
C ASP A 107 -6.64 -4.48 11.92
N TYR A 108 -6.64 -3.15 11.80
CA TYR A 108 -7.40 -2.27 12.67
C TYR A 108 -8.90 -2.49 12.50
N MET A 109 -9.38 -2.58 11.25
CA MET A 109 -10.80 -2.84 10.95
C MET A 109 -11.27 -4.20 11.48
N GLU A 110 -10.43 -5.23 11.41
CA GLU A 110 -10.77 -6.57 11.91
C GLU A 110 -10.89 -6.63 13.44
N LYS A 111 -10.11 -5.80 14.15
CA LYS A 111 -9.99 -5.85 15.62
C LYS A 111 -10.87 -4.84 16.34
N THR A 112 -11.46 -3.88 15.62
CA THR A 112 -12.17 -2.76 16.24
C THR A 112 -13.59 -2.57 15.71
N SER A 113 -14.46 -2.04 16.56
CA SER A 113 -15.76 -1.52 16.11
C SER A 113 -15.57 -0.32 15.18
N PRO A 114 -16.53 -0.05 14.28
CA PRO A 114 -16.44 1.11 13.39
C PRO A 114 -16.23 2.41 14.18
N PRO A 115 -15.22 3.22 13.83
CA PRO A 115 -15.05 4.53 14.45
C PRO A 115 -16.10 5.51 13.93
N GLU A 116 -16.12 6.69 14.56
CA GLU A 116 -16.94 7.81 14.15
C GLU A 116 -16.72 8.17 12.67
N TRP A 117 -17.78 8.70 12.04
CA TRP A 117 -17.73 9.07 10.63
C TRP A 117 -16.65 10.11 10.32
N SER A 118 -16.36 11.02 11.25
CA SER A 118 -15.28 12.01 11.11
C SER A 118 -13.92 11.35 10.89
N GLN A 119 -13.58 10.32 11.66
CA GLN A 119 -12.31 9.60 11.49
C GLN A 119 -12.25 8.87 10.14
N LYS A 120 -13.35 8.22 9.73
CA LYS A 120 -13.43 7.55 8.42
C LYS A 120 -13.27 8.56 7.28
N ARG A 121 -13.91 9.73 7.41
CA ARG A 121 -13.79 10.84 6.46
C ARG A 121 -12.35 11.30 6.34
N ASP A 122 -11.65 11.47 7.47
CA ASP A 122 -10.27 11.92 7.48
C ASP A 122 -9.34 10.90 6.84
N TRP A 123 -9.54 9.60 7.07
CA TRP A 123 -8.82 8.54 6.36
C TRP A 123 -9.10 8.55 4.86
N ILE A 124 -10.36 8.66 4.44
CA ILE A 124 -10.75 8.73 3.03
C ILE A 124 -10.03 9.88 2.32
N LEU A 125 -9.97 11.06 2.93
CA LEU A 125 -9.27 12.21 2.38
C LEU A 125 -7.76 11.98 2.30
N GLN A 126 -7.13 11.51 3.37
CA GLN A 126 -5.70 11.22 3.39
C GLN A 126 -5.29 10.17 2.34
N ILE A 127 -6.09 9.13 2.14
CA ILE A 127 -5.84 8.07 1.16
C ILE A 127 -5.92 8.62 -0.27
N MET A 128 -6.93 9.44 -0.58
CA MET A 128 -7.00 10.08 -1.89
C MET A 128 -5.84 11.05 -2.10
N ASP A 129 -5.47 11.82 -1.08
CA ASP A 129 -4.40 12.81 -1.15
C ASP A 129 -3.02 12.16 -1.37
N VAL A 130 -2.70 11.08 -0.64
CA VAL A 130 -1.41 10.39 -0.80
C VAL A 130 -1.27 9.80 -2.20
N TYR A 131 -2.30 9.13 -2.73
CA TYR A 131 -2.21 8.50 -4.04
C TYR A 131 -2.32 9.50 -5.19
N ALA A 132 -3.05 10.61 -5.02
CA ALA A 132 -3.00 11.72 -5.97
C ALA A 132 -1.60 12.37 -6.01
N ALA A 133 -0.91 12.45 -4.87
CA ALA A 133 0.47 12.91 -4.81
C ALA A 133 1.46 11.93 -5.48
N CYS A 134 1.23 10.62 -5.37
CA CYS A 134 1.98 9.61 -6.13
C CYS A 134 1.83 9.84 -7.64
N HIS A 135 0.60 10.01 -8.13
CA HIS A 135 0.34 10.29 -9.55
C HIS A 135 0.99 11.59 -10.02
N ALA A 136 0.92 12.65 -9.20
CA ALA A 136 1.57 13.94 -9.49
C ALA A 136 3.10 13.83 -9.56
N LYS A 137 3.69 12.90 -8.80
CA LYS A 137 5.12 12.54 -8.85
C LYS A 137 5.43 11.43 -9.86
N ARG A 138 4.48 11.15 -10.76
CA ARG A 138 4.64 10.19 -11.87
C ARG A 138 4.97 8.78 -11.37
N VAL A 139 4.25 8.34 -10.31
CA VAL A 139 4.29 6.99 -9.76
C VAL A 139 2.92 6.33 -9.94
N LEU A 140 2.87 5.16 -10.58
CA LEU A 140 1.69 4.28 -10.54
C LEU A 140 1.87 3.28 -9.41
N VAL A 141 0.84 3.08 -8.59
CA VAL A 141 1.00 2.34 -7.33
C VAL A 141 0.77 0.84 -7.51
N TYR A 142 -0.25 0.47 -8.29
CA TYR A 142 -0.68 -0.90 -8.58
C TYR A 142 -1.31 -1.62 -7.38
N ASP A 143 -0.59 -1.78 -6.27
CA ASP A 143 -1.05 -2.56 -5.11
C ASP A 143 -1.70 -1.69 -4.03
N ILE A 144 -2.78 -0.98 -4.38
CA ILE A 144 -3.56 -0.19 -3.43
C ILE A 144 -4.52 -1.11 -2.67
N ALA A 145 -4.24 -1.32 -1.38
CA ALA A 145 -5.04 -2.18 -0.51
C ALA A 145 -4.99 -1.73 0.96
N LEU A 146 -6.00 -2.12 1.76
CA LEU A 146 -6.08 -1.81 3.19
C LEU A 146 -4.85 -2.29 3.98
N ARG A 147 -4.29 -3.45 3.61
CA ARG A 147 -3.06 -4.01 4.22
C ARG A 147 -1.82 -3.13 4.00
N ASN A 148 -1.81 -2.31 2.94
CA ASN A 148 -0.70 -1.42 2.57
C ASN A 148 -0.90 0.02 3.10
N LEU A 149 -1.88 0.23 3.98
CA LEU A 149 -2.12 1.51 4.67
C LEU A 149 -1.91 1.31 6.16
N LEU A 150 -0.78 1.76 6.70
CA LEU A 150 -0.49 1.70 8.13
C LEU A 150 -1.08 2.90 8.87
N LEU A 151 -1.28 2.76 10.18
CA LEU A 151 -1.72 3.84 11.05
C LEU A 151 -0.56 4.36 11.89
N ALA A 152 -0.30 5.66 11.80
CA ALA A 152 0.63 6.36 12.68
C ALA A 152 0.09 6.47 14.11
N ASP A 153 0.91 6.98 15.03
CA ASP A 153 0.56 7.14 16.45
C ASP A 153 -0.66 8.05 16.68
N ASP A 154 -0.85 9.03 15.80
CA ASP A 154 -2.02 9.93 15.74
C ASP A 154 -3.16 9.38 14.87
N TYR A 155 -3.11 8.10 14.51
CA TYR A 155 -4.04 7.42 13.61
C TYR A 155 -4.13 8.03 12.21
N THR A 156 -3.13 8.78 11.75
CA THR A 156 -3.03 9.22 10.35
C THR A 156 -2.49 8.10 9.45
N ILE A 157 -2.83 8.16 8.16
CA ILE A 157 -2.52 7.13 7.17
C ILE A 157 -1.05 7.17 6.76
N ARG A 158 -0.44 6.01 6.57
CA ARG A 158 0.92 5.82 6.03
C ARG A 158 0.91 4.70 4.98
N ALA A 159 0.88 5.07 3.71
CA ALA A 159 1.01 4.16 2.58
C ALA A 159 2.42 3.56 2.57
N ILE A 160 2.46 2.23 2.45
CA ILE A 160 3.66 1.41 2.31
C ILE A 160 3.57 0.60 1.02
N GLU A 161 4.62 -0.18 0.77
CA GLU A 161 4.72 -1.21 -0.26
C GLU A 161 4.64 -0.64 -1.69
N PHE A 162 5.81 -0.25 -2.22
CA PHE A 162 5.94 0.28 -3.58
C PHE A 162 6.78 -0.64 -4.48
N ALA A 163 7.01 -1.90 -4.09
CA ALA A 163 7.93 -2.78 -4.82
C ALA A 163 7.50 -3.10 -6.25
N ASN A 164 6.18 -3.12 -6.48
CA ASN A 164 5.61 -3.35 -7.82
C ASN A 164 5.26 -2.04 -8.54
N SER A 165 5.38 -0.89 -7.88
CA SER A 165 4.94 0.38 -8.43
C SER A 165 5.80 0.83 -9.62
N GLY A 166 5.18 1.50 -10.58
CA GLY A 166 5.84 2.04 -11.77
C GLY A 166 6.38 3.46 -11.54
N LEU A 167 7.66 3.69 -11.85
CA LEU A 167 8.32 4.99 -11.73
C LEU A 167 8.60 5.62 -13.10
N TYR A 168 7.99 6.77 -13.40
CA TYR A 168 8.07 7.41 -14.72
C TYR A 168 8.82 8.75 -14.66
N PRO A 169 9.40 9.25 -15.77
CA PRO A 169 10.04 10.56 -15.80
C PRO A 169 9.11 11.67 -15.31
N LEU A 170 9.61 12.57 -14.45
CA LEU A 170 8.80 13.65 -13.85
C LEU A 170 8.26 14.65 -14.87
N ASP A 171 9.00 14.85 -15.96
CA ASP A 171 8.67 15.73 -17.09
C ASP A 171 7.76 15.08 -18.13
N SER A 172 7.46 13.78 -17.99
CA SER A 172 6.55 13.10 -18.91
C SER A 172 5.14 13.69 -18.85
N THR A 173 4.61 14.07 -20.00
CA THR A 173 3.28 14.66 -20.15
C THR A 173 2.24 13.61 -20.52
N GLY A 174 0.98 13.88 -20.18
CA GLY A 174 -0.15 13.04 -20.56
C GLY A 174 -0.50 11.98 -19.52
N GLU A 175 -1.38 11.06 -19.92
CA GLU A 175 -1.89 10.00 -19.07
C GLU A 175 -0.75 9.15 -18.50
N LEU A 176 -0.85 8.88 -17.20
CA LEU A 176 0.09 8.00 -16.52
C LEU A 176 -0.36 6.56 -16.78
N LYS A 177 0.40 5.86 -17.63
CA LYS A 177 0.11 4.50 -18.07
C LYS A 177 1.38 3.68 -18.28
N ASP A 178 1.27 2.37 -18.12
CA ASP A 178 2.37 1.43 -18.39
C ASP A 178 2.31 0.84 -19.81
N GLY A 179 3.23 -0.09 -20.09
CA GLY A 179 3.31 -0.77 -21.39
C GLY A 179 2.17 -1.75 -21.66
N ASP A 180 1.51 -2.24 -20.60
CA ASP A 180 0.43 -3.23 -20.65
C ASP A 180 -0.96 -2.60 -20.62
N GLY A 181 -1.03 -1.26 -20.49
CA GLY A 181 -2.26 -0.49 -20.48
C GLY A 181 -2.87 -0.29 -19.09
N TYR A 182 -2.14 -0.57 -18.01
CA TYR A 182 -2.50 -0.11 -16.67
C TYR A 182 -2.44 1.41 -16.63
N THR A 183 -3.44 2.04 -16.03
CA THR A 183 -3.54 3.51 -15.94
C THR A 183 -3.83 3.96 -14.50
N SER A 184 -3.66 5.26 -14.22
CA SER A 184 -4.10 5.86 -12.95
C SER A 184 -5.59 5.63 -12.62
N MET A 185 -6.42 5.26 -13.60
CA MET A 185 -7.82 4.89 -13.38
C MET A 185 -7.96 3.56 -12.63
N MET A 186 -7.03 2.63 -12.78
CA MET A 186 -7.01 1.39 -12.00
C MET A 186 -6.67 1.67 -10.53
N ASP A 187 -5.67 2.52 -10.27
CA ASP A 187 -5.42 3.02 -8.91
C ASP A 187 -6.69 3.70 -8.33
N THR A 188 -7.45 4.43 -9.16
CA THR A 188 -8.73 5.06 -8.76
C THR A 188 -9.80 4.02 -8.40
N LEU A 189 -9.88 2.89 -9.11
CA LEU A 189 -10.74 1.75 -8.75
C LEU A 189 -10.36 1.19 -7.37
N HIS A 190 -9.09 0.93 -7.13
CA HIS A 190 -8.64 0.36 -5.86
C HIS A 190 -8.82 1.33 -4.68
N VAL A 191 -8.58 2.63 -4.87
CA VAL A 191 -8.94 3.65 -3.88
C VAL A 191 -10.44 3.66 -3.60
N THR A 192 -11.28 3.51 -4.63
CA THR A 192 -12.74 3.44 -4.48
C THR A 192 -13.16 2.23 -3.65
N ASN A 193 -12.50 1.08 -3.82
CA ASN A 193 -12.76 -0.12 -3.02
C ASN A 193 -12.41 0.09 -1.53
N ILE A 194 -11.34 0.83 -1.25
CA ILE A 194 -10.98 1.22 0.12
C ILE A 194 -12.02 2.17 0.71
N ILE A 195 -12.50 3.16 -0.05
CA ILE A 195 -13.58 4.05 0.40
C ILE A 195 -14.84 3.24 0.72
N TYR A 196 -15.25 2.31 -0.14
CA TYR A 196 -16.37 1.42 0.13
C TYR A 196 -16.16 0.61 1.41
N SER A 197 -14.96 0.07 1.61
CA SER A 197 -14.60 -0.71 2.80
C SER A 197 -14.72 0.12 4.08
N LEU A 198 -14.28 1.38 4.05
CA LEU A 198 -14.39 2.30 5.19
C LEU A 198 -15.84 2.68 5.48
N CYS A 199 -16.62 3.00 4.44
CA CYS A 199 -18.03 3.37 4.56
C CYS A 199 -18.88 2.25 5.16
N THR A 200 -18.63 1.01 4.75
CA THR A 200 -19.35 -0.19 5.23
C THR A 200 -18.71 -0.84 6.46
N TRP A 201 -17.48 -0.43 6.80
CA TRP A 201 -16.63 -1.09 7.78
C TRP A 201 -16.46 -2.60 7.52
N LYS A 202 -16.30 -2.97 6.25
CA LYS A 202 -16.12 -4.36 5.81
C LYS A 202 -15.09 -4.40 4.69
N LYS A 203 -14.06 -5.24 4.80
CA LYS A 203 -13.06 -5.41 3.76
C LYS A 203 -13.72 -5.77 2.41
N PHE A 204 -13.39 -5.00 1.39
CA PHE A 204 -13.78 -5.22 0.01
C PHE A 204 -12.61 -4.89 -0.92
N GLN A 205 -12.39 -5.76 -1.90
CA GLN A 205 -11.39 -5.57 -2.95
C GLN A 205 -11.85 -6.32 -4.20
N THR A 206 -11.42 -5.83 -5.36
CA THR A 206 -11.62 -6.47 -6.66
C THR A 206 -10.29 -7.00 -7.14
N ASP A 207 -10.27 -8.21 -7.70
CA ASP A 207 -9.08 -8.82 -8.28
C ASP A 207 -8.82 -8.31 -9.72
N CYS A 208 -8.89 -6.99 -9.89
CA CYS A 208 -8.74 -6.32 -11.17
C CYS A 208 -7.27 -5.93 -11.37
N ILE A 209 -6.55 -6.66 -12.21
CA ILE A 209 -5.12 -6.43 -12.45
C ILE A 209 -4.94 -5.68 -13.77
N GLN A 210 -5.85 -5.87 -14.72
CA GLN A 210 -5.83 -5.21 -16.03
C GLN A 210 -7.13 -4.46 -16.35
N MET A 211 -7.03 -3.45 -17.22
CA MET A 211 -8.18 -2.67 -17.70
C MET A 211 -9.29 -3.52 -18.36
N SER A 212 -8.93 -4.64 -18.97
CA SER A 212 -9.83 -5.63 -19.56
C SER A 212 -10.63 -6.42 -18.52
N GLU A 213 -10.13 -6.51 -17.29
CA GLU A 213 -10.71 -7.24 -16.15
C GLU A 213 -11.54 -6.33 -15.24
N TRP A 214 -11.87 -5.12 -15.69
CA TRP A 214 -12.65 -4.19 -14.90
C TRP A 214 -13.96 -4.85 -14.44
N PRO A 215 -14.30 -4.77 -13.15
CA PRO A 215 -15.41 -5.51 -12.58
C PRO A 215 -16.73 -5.09 -13.24
N LYS A 216 -17.58 -6.08 -13.52
CA LYS A 216 -18.93 -5.80 -14.02
C LYS A 216 -19.78 -5.21 -12.90
N ALA A 217 -20.80 -4.44 -13.26
CA ALA A 217 -21.70 -3.83 -12.29
C ALA A 217 -22.35 -4.86 -11.35
N GLU A 218 -22.71 -6.03 -11.89
CA GLU A 218 -23.28 -7.16 -11.14
C GLU A 218 -22.30 -7.88 -10.20
N GLU A 219 -20.99 -7.72 -10.39
CA GLU A 219 -19.95 -8.29 -9.51
C GLU A 219 -19.63 -7.36 -8.32
N LEU A 220 -20.01 -6.08 -8.44
CA LEU A 220 -19.80 -5.06 -7.43
C LEU A 220 -20.92 -5.07 -6.38
N PRO A 221 -20.61 -4.82 -5.11
CA PRO A 221 -21.62 -4.82 -4.06
C PRO A 221 -22.51 -3.57 -4.16
N SER A 222 -23.71 -3.66 -3.60
CA SER A 222 -24.64 -2.53 -3.59
C SER A 222 -24.06 -1.33 -2.85
N THR A 223 -24.28 -0.14 -3.42
CA THR A 223 -23.95 1.17 -2.82
C THR A 223 -25.18 1.87 -2.22
N SER A 224 -26.36 1.25 -2.29
CA SER A 224 -27.59 1.81 -1.73
C SER A 224 -27.49 1.91 -0.20
N GLY A 225 -27.78 3.08 0.35
CA GLY A 225 -27.68 3.35 1.79
C GLY A 225 -26.24 3.43 2.33
N VAL A 226 -25.21 3.32 1.47
CA VAL A 226 -23.81 3.46 1.86
C VAL A 226 -23.41 4.94 1.81
N PRO A 227 -22.73 5.48 2.84
CA PRO A 227 -22.11 6.80 2.75
C PRO A 227 -21.23 6.91 1.50
N LEU A 228 -21.31 8.04 0.78
CA LEU A 228 -20.63 8.23 -0.52
C LEU A 228 -21.08 7.27 -1.63
N GLY A 229 -22.19 6.53 -1.46
CA GLY A 229 -22.61 5.48 -2.39
C GLY A 229 -22.78 5.93 -3.84
N SER A 230 -23.27 7.16 -4.07
CA SER A 230 -23.38 7.73 -5.41
C SER A 230 -22.02 8.03 -6.05
N VAL A 231 -21.04 8.51 -5.27
CA VAL A 231 -19.68 8.78 -5.73
C VAL A 231 -18.96 7.46 -6.04
N ILE A 232 -19.10 6.46 -5.16
CA ILE A 232 -18.55 5.12 -5.35
C ILE A 232 -19.09 4.50 -6.65
N ALA A 233 -20.42 4.51 -6.86
CA ALA A 233 -21.03 3.96 -8.06
C ALA A 233 -20.55 4.65 -9.35
N ARG A 234 -20.39 5.98 -9.32
CA ARG A 234 -19.85 6.75 -10.45
C ARG A 234 -18.40 6.40 -10.74
N SER A 235 -17.58 6.22 -9.71
CA SER A 235 -16.18 5.82 -9.84
C SER A 235 -16.04 4.43 -10.47
N TRP A 236 -16.78 3.44 -9.94
CA TRP A 236 -16.85 2.09 -10.53
C TRP A 236 -17.39 2.06 -11.96
N SER A 237 -18.21 3.05 -12.33
CA SER A 237 -18.69 3.26 -13.70
C SER A 237 -17.72 4.08 -14.57
N ARG A 238 -16.46 4.24 -14.14
CA ARG A 238 -15.38 4.95 -14.86
C ARG A 238 -15.66 6.43 -15.13
N GLN A 239 -16.46 7.09 -14.30
CA GLN A 239 -16.78 8.51 -14.49
C GLN A 239 -15.70 9.45 -13.94
N PHE A 240 -14.70 8.94 -13.23
CA PHE A 240 -13.55 9.72 -12.77
C PHE A 240 -12.29 9.14 -13.39
N LYS A 241 -11.53 9.97 -14.11
CA LYS A 241 -10.27 9.59 -14.74
C LYS A 241 -9.07 9.74 -13.82
N THR A 242 -9.22 10.57 -12.79
CA THR A 242 -8.14 10.91 -11.85
C THR A 242 -8.65 10.89 -10.42
N LEU A 243 -7.73 10.67 -9.48
CA LEU A 243 -8.00 10.80 -8.05
C LEU A 243 -8.43 12.21 -7.67
N TYR A 244 -8.00 13.24 -8.41
CA TYR A 244 -8.46 14.62 -8.20
C TYR A 244 -9.96 14.78 -8.46
N GLU A 245 -10.46 14.21 -9.57
CA GLU A 245 -11.89 14.23 -9.89
C GLU A 245 -12.73 13.47 -8.85
N LEU A 246 -12.26 12.28 -8.45
CA LEU A 246 -12.89 11.49 -7.39
C LEU A 246 -12.92 12.28 -6.06
N ARG A 247 -11.79 12.87 -5.66
CA ARG A 247 -11.67 13.65 -4.43
C ARG A 247 -12.62 14.84 -4.42
N HIS A 248 -12.69 15.58 -5.53
CA HIS A 248 -13.61 16.71 -5.65
C HIS A 248 -15.07 16.27 -5.46
N ALA A 249 -15.46 15.12 -6.04
CA ALA A 249 -16.80 14.57 -5.87
C ALA A 249 -17.07 14.11 -4.43
N VAL A 250 -16.09 13.51 -3.74
CA VAL A 250 -16.20 13.15 -2.32
C VAL A 250 -16.39 14.38 -1.45
N VAL A 251 -15.53 15.41 -1.60
CA VAL A 251 -15.63 16.64 -0.80
C VAL A 251 -16.97 17.35 -1.04
N SER A 252 -17.42 17.42 -2.29
CA SER A 252 -18.71 18.02 -2.65
C SER A 252 -19.93 17.27 -2.08
N SER A 253 -19.76 16.03 -1.63
CA SER A 253 -20.83 15.23 -1.03
C SER A 253 -20.91 15.35 0.49
N PHE A 254 -19.93 16.00 1.13
CA PHE A 254 -20.00 16.27 2.55
C PHE A 254 -20.99 17.41 2.84
N PRO A 255 -21.70 17.35 3.98
CA PRO A 255 -22.55 18.46 4.40
C PRO A 255 -21.71 19.74 4.48
N VAL A 256 -22.21 20.83 3.92
CA VAL A 256 -21.65 22.16 4.19
C VAL A 256 -21.87 22.45 5.66
N GLU A 257 -20.80 22.56 6.45
CA GLU A 257 -20.96 23.03 7.83
C GLU A 257 -21.62 24.41 7.80
N PRO A 258 -22.73 24.63 8.53
CA PRO A 258 -23.34 25.95 8.57
C PRO A 258 -22.30 26.96 9.05
N ALA A 259 -22.14 28.05 8.31
CA ALA A 259 -21.28 29.15 8.71
C ALA A 259 -21.64 29.51 10.16
N SER A 260 -20.64 29.43 11.05
CA SER A 260 -20.81 29.82 12.44
C SER A 260 -21.27 31.27 12.45
N SER A 261 -22.56 31.46 12.76
CA SER A 261 -23.13 32.77 13.02
C SER A 261 -22.59 33.22 14.37
N TRP A 262 -21.38 33.80 14.36
CA TRP A 262 -20.94 34.63 15.46
C TRP A 262 -21.88 35.84 15.49
N SER A 263 -22.70 35.89 16.54
CA SER A 263 -23.44 37.07 16.99
C SER A 263 -22.78 37.58 18.25
#